data_AF-A0A9P6DPZ1-F1
#
_entry.id   AF-A0A9P6DPZ1-F1
#
_cell.length_a   1.000
_cell.length_b   1.000
_cell.length_c   1.000
_cell.angle_alpha   90.00
_cell.angle_beta   90.00
_cell.angle_gamma   90.00
#
_symmetry.space_group_name_H-M   'P 1'
#
loop_
_entity.id
_entity.type
_entity.pdbx_description
1 polymer ?
#
loop_
_entity_poly.entity_id
_entity_poly.type
_entity_poly.pdbx_seq_one_letter_code
_entity_poly.pdbx_strand_id
1 'polypeptide(L)'
;PTLESFITTTILCSGVQIPTLLGMLVLLQRVKNALPIGVRGTYCTFHRLFITTLMLASKSFNDRSPSNDLWSNFSGSVFTPAELLAMEREMLYRLDYAVTIRDEVAL
;
A
#
# COMPACT_ATOMS: atom_id res chain seq x y z
N PRO A 1 10.14 -6.77 -11.89
CA PRO A 1 10.62 -7.75 -10.88
C PRO A 1 9.51 -8.77 -10.58
N THR A 2 9.85 -9.97 -10.12
CA THR A 2 8.83 -10.87 -9.55
C THR A 2 8.13 -10.19 -8.38
N LEU A 3 6.88 -10.57 -8.08
CA LEU A 3 6.14 -9.97 -6.97
C LEU A 3 6.87 -10.16 -5.63
N GLU A 4 7.39 -11.35 -5.38
CA GLU A 4 8.15 -11.67 -4.18
C GLU A 4 9.40 -10.80 -4.05
N SER A 5 10.22 -10.71 -5.10
CA SER A 5 11.42 -9.86 -5.09
C SER A 5 11.07 -8.38 -4.88
N PHE A 6 9.97 -7.92 -5.47
CA PHE A 6 9.49 -6.55 -5.29
C PHE A 6 9.06 -6.26 -3.85
N ILE A 7 8.27 -7.16 -3.24
CA ILE A 7 7.83 -7.05 -1.86
C ILE A 7 9.03 -7.03 -0.92
N THR A 8 9.93 -8.01 -1.05
CA THR A 8 11.12 -8.13 -0.21
C THR A 8 12.02 -6.91 -0.31
N THR A 9 12.31 -6.45 -1.53
CA THR A 9 13.15 -5.25 -1.75
C THR A 9 12.52 -4.02 -1.12
N THR A 10 11.22 -3.80 -1.35
CA THR A 10 10.51 -2.63 -0.82
C THR A 10 10.50 -2.61 0.70
N ILE A 11 10.24 -3.74 1.35
CA ILE A 11 10.21 -3.84 2.82
C ILE A 11 11.60 -3.58 3.40
N LEU A 12 12.63 -4.22 2.85
CA LEU A 12 14.01 -4.08 3.34
C LEU A 12 14.53 -2.64 3.15
N CYS A 13 14.29 -2.03 1.98
CA CYS A 13 14.77 -0.68 1.69
C CYS A 13 14.00 0.41 2.45
N SER A 14 12.70 0.25 2.68
CA SER A 14 11.89 1.25 3.38
C SER A 14 12.06 1.24 4.90
N GLY A 15 12.55 0.14 5.49
CA GLY A 15 12.74 0.02 6.94
C GLY A 15 11.44 0.15 7.75
N VAL A 16 10.29 -0.12 7.12
CA VAL A 16 8.98 -0.03 7.78
C VAL A 16 8.90 -1.00 8.95
N GLN A 17 8.33 -0.53 10.06
CA GLN A 17 8.16 -1.34 11.26
C GLN A 17 7.03 -2.36 11.09
N ILE A 18 7.10 -3.45 11.87
CA ILE A 18 6.08 -4.51 11.89
C ILE A 18 4.64 -3.97 12.04
N PRO A 19 4.33 -2.99 12.92
CA PRO A 19 2.98 -2.44 13.02
C PRO A 19 2.44 -1.84 11.71
N THR A 20 3.32 -1.19 10.92
CA THR A 20 2.94 -0.65 9.61
C THR A 20 2.63 -1.78 8.62
N LEU A 21 3.40 -2.87 8.64
CA LEU A 21 3.13 -4.05 7.82
C LEU A 21 1.80 -4.72 8.19
N LEU A 22 1.51 -4.85 9.49
CA LEU A 22 0.23 -5.39 9.97
C LEU A 22 -0.94 -4.50 9.53
N GLY A 23 -0.80 -3.18 9.65
CA GLY A 23 -1.78 -2.22 9.13
C GLY A 23 -2.04 -2.34 7.65
N MET A 24 -0.96 -2.45 6.88
CA MET A 24 -1.01 -2.66 5.44
C MET A 24 -1.82 -3.92 5.09
N LEU A 25 -1.65 -5.01 5.83
CA LEU A 25 -2.43 -6.24 5.61
C LEU A 25 -3.92 -6.06 5.87
N VAL A 26 -4.30 -5.30 6.91
CA VAL A 26 -5.71 -4.97 7.18
C VAL A 26 -6.30 -4.12 6.05
N LEU A 27 -5.58 -3.09 5.59
CA LEU A 27 -6.01 -2.26 4.46
C LEU A 27 -6.12 -3.09 3.18
N LEU A 28 -5.16 -3.98 2.92
CA LEU A 28 -5.18 -4.87 1.76
C LEU A 28 -6.38 -5.83 1.80
N GLN A 29 -6.76 -6.32 2.97
CA GLN A 29 -7.98 -7.12 3.15
C GLN A 29 -9.25 -6.30 2.88
N ARG A 30 -9.32 -5.04 3.31
CA ARG A 30 -10.44 -4.13 2.97
C ARG A 30 -10.56 -3.93 1.46
N VAL A 31 -9.43 -3.75 0.79
CA VAL A 31 -9.40 -3.59 -0.69
C VAL A 31 -9.89 -4.86 -1.37
N LYS A 32 -9.43 -6.02 -0.92
CA LYS A 32 -9.90 -7.31 -1.44
C LYS A 32 -11.43 -7.45 -1.32
N ASN A 33 -12.01 -7.00 -0.20
CA ASN A 33 -13.46 -7.03 0.01
C ASN A 33 -14.22 -5.99 -0.84
N ALA A 34 -13.58 -4.87 -1.18
CA ALA A 34 -14.16 -3.84 -2.05
C ALA A 34 -14.07 -4.17 -3.55
N LEU A 35 -13.28 -5.17 -3.94
CA LEU A 35 -13.17 -5.56 -5.35
C LEU A 35 -14.39 -6.39 -5.78
N PRO A 36 -14.94 -6.13 -6.99
CA PRO A 36 -15.97 -6.96 -7.57
C PRO A 36 -15.54 -8.43 -7.69
N ILE A 37 -16.49 -9.35 -7.53
CA ILE A 37 -16.25 -10.78 -7.64
C ILE A 37 -15.74 -11.08 -9.07
N GLY A 38 -14.64 -11.82 -9.17
CA GLY A 38 -14.10 -12.27 -10.46
C GLY A 38 -13.15 -11.30 -11.16
N VAL A 39 -12.80 -10.15 -10.55
CA VAL A 39 -11.75 -9.27 -11.06
C VAL A 39 -10.41 -10.02 -11.07
N ARG A 40 -9.74 -10.02 -12.23
CA ARG A 40 -8.40 -10.56 -12.40
C ARG A 40 -7.42 -9.42 -12.60
N GLY A 41 -6.36 -9.43 -11.80
CA GLY A 41 -5.25 -8.50 -11.97
C GLY A 41 -4.44 -8.80 -13.24
N THR A 42 -3.81 -7.77 -13.79
CA THR A 42 -2.73 -7.93 -14.76
C THR A 42 -1.39 -8.08 -14.02
N TYR A 43 -0.31 -8.37 -14.75
CA TYR A 43 1.03 -8.64 -14.19
C TYR A 43 1.51 -7.61 -13.14
N CYS A 44 1.14 -6.33 -13.29
CA CYS A 44 1.57 -5.24 -12.41
C CYS A 44 0.53 -4.86 -11.33
N THR A 45 -0.69 -5.45 -11.36
CA THR A 45 -1.77 -5.11 -10.42
C THR A 45 -1.37 -5.40 -8.98
N PHE A 46 -0.74 -6.54 -8.71
CA PHE A 46 -0.33 -6.91 -7.34
C PHE A 46 0.80 -6.04 -6.80
N HIS A 47 1.77 -5.63 -7.64
CA HIS A 47 2.81 -4.67 -7.26
C HIS A 47 2.20 -3.34 -6.86
N ARG A 48 1.26 -2.84 -7.69
CA ARG A 48 0.54 -1.59 -7.42
C ARG A 48 -0.27 -1.67 -6.13
N LEU A 49 -1.03 -2.75 -5.93
CA LEU A 49 -1.79 -2.97 -4.72
C LEU A 49 -0.87 -2.95 -3.49
N PHE A 50 0.20 -3.73 -3.52
CA PHE A 50 1.14 -3.83 -2.41
C PHE A 50 1.80 -2.51 -2.04
N ILE A 51 2.41 -1.80 -3.00
CA ILE A 51 3.13 -0.55 -2.69
C ILE A 51 2.16 0.52 -2.20
N THR A 52 0.97 0.59 -2.80
CA THR A 52 -0.01 1.62 -2.44
C THR A 52 -0.62 1.37 -1.07
N THR A 53 -0.97 0.12 -0.73
CA THR A 53 -1.44 -0.19 0.64
C THR A 53 -0.36 0.04 1.67
N LEU A 54 0.91 -0.26 1.36
CA LEU A 54 2.03 -0.01 2.27
C LEU A 54 2.27 1.48 2.52
N MET A 55 2.27 2.28 1.45
CA MET A 55 2.37 3.75 1.55
C MET A 55 1.25 4.34 2.40
N LEU A 56 0.00 3.92 2.16
CA LEU A 56 -1.15 4.39 2.93
C LEU A 56 -1.05 4.01 4.41
N ALA A 57 -0.67 2.77 4.72
CA ALA A 57 -0.46 2.36 6.11
C ALA A 57 0.66 3.17 6.78
N SER A 58 1.78 3.40 6.08
CA SER A 58 2.89 4.20 6.60
C SER A 58 2.48 5.64 6.89
N LYS A 59 1.74 6.28 5.99
CA LYS A 59 1.22 7.65 6.16
C LYS A 59 0.15 7.76 7.23
N SER A 60 -0.63 6.70 7.45
CA SER A 60 -1.73 6.73 8.43
C SER A 60 -1.27 6.50 9.86
N PHE A 61 -0.16 5.77 10.07
CA PHE A 61 0.23 5.29 11.41
C PHE A 61 1.44 6.01 11.99
N ASN A 62 2.23 6.68 11.16
CA ASN A 62 3.46 7.32 11.59
C ASN A 62 3.34 8.83 11.47
N ASP A 63 3.79 9.57 12.48
CA ASP A 63 3.85 11.05 12.44
C ASP A 63 4.75 11.57 11.31
N ARG A 64 5.68 10.72 10.87
CA ARG A 64 6.54 10.96 9.70
C ARG A 64 6.52 9.73 8.81
N SER A 65 6.28 9.95 7.53
CA SER A 65 6.33 8.92 6.50
C SER A 65 7.24 9.37 5.34
N PRO A 66 7.88 8.43 4.61
CA PRO A 66 8.68 8.77 3.44
C PRO A 66 7.88 9.50 2.36
N SER A 67 8.55 10.40 1.62
CA SER A 67 7.97 11.05 0.44
C SER A 67 7.79 10.06 -0.71
N ASN A 68 6.99 10.43 -1.72
CA ASN A 68 6.80 9.58 -2.90
C ASN A 68 8.10 9.36 -3.68
N ASP A 69 9.06 10.30 -3.63
CA ASP A 69 10.40 10.12 -4.19
C ASP A 69 11.17 8.99 -3.48
N LEU A 70 11.12 8.95 -2.15
CA LEU A 70 11.73 7.86 -1.38
C LEU A 70 11.05 6.53 -1.65
N TRP A 71 9.72 6.49 -1.73
CA TRP A 71 8.98 5.28 -2.10
C TRP A 71 9.29 4.78 -3.51
N SER A 72 9.51 5.69 -4.47
CA SER A 72 10.01 5.33 -5.80
C SER A 72 11.36 4.62 -5.69
N ASN A 73 12.30 5.18 -4.92
CA ASN A 73 13.62 4.59 -4.72
C ASN A 73 13.55 3.23 -3.98
N PHE A 74 12.76 3.11 -2.91
CA PHE A 74 12.62 1.86 -2.14
C PHE A 74 12.03 0.73 -2.97
N SER A 75 11.17 1.06 -3.93
CA SER A 75 10.54 0.09 -4.83
C SER A 75 11.38 -0.21 -6.09
N GLY A 76 12.65 0.21 -6.11
CA GLY A 76 13.58 -0.02 -7.22
C GLY A 76 13.26 0.81 -8.46
N SER A 77 12.66 1.99 -8.28
CA SER A 77 12.24 2.90 -9.35
C SER A 77 11.29 2.27 -10.38
N VAL A 78 10.55 1.23 -9.97
CA VAL A 78 9.52 0.57 -10.80
C VAL A 78 8.38 1.53 -11.12
N PHE A 79 8.08 2.45 -10.21
CA PHE A 79 7.07 3.49 -10.37
C PHE A 79 7.69 4.85 -10.14
N THR A 80 7.32 5.83 -10.97
CA THR A 80 7.68 7.23 -10.77
C THR A 80 6.92 7.83 -9.57
N PRO A 81 7.42 8.92 -8.95
CA PRO A 81 6.71 9.60 -7.86
C PRO A 81 5.30 10.07 -8.27
N ALA A 82 5.12 10.45 -9.53
CA ALA A 82 3.82 10.86 -10.08
C ALA A 82 2.85 9.68 -10.22
N GLU A 83 3.33 8.50 -10.66
CA GLU A 83 2.51 7.28 -10.69
C GLU A 83 2.11 6.85 -9.29
N LEU A 84 3.05 6.88 -8.33
CA LEU A 84 2.76 6.55 -6.93
C LEU A 84 1.70 7.48 -6.34
N LEU A 85 1.78 8.78 -6.65
CA LEU A 85 0.78 9.76 -6.22
C LEU A 85 -0.61 9.47 -6.84
N ALA A 86 -0.66 9.14 -8.13
CA ALA A 86 -1.90 8.80 -8.81
C ALA A 86 -2.53 7.51 -8.24
N MET A 87 -1.70 6.49 -8.02
CA MET A 87 -2.11 5.22 -7.41
C MET A 87 -2.64 5.41 -6.00
N GLU A 88 -1.96 6.22 -5.18
CA GLU A 88 -2.42 6.58 -3.84
C GLU A 88 -3.80 7.23 -3.85
N ARG A 89 -4.02 8.21 -4.73
CA ARG A 89 -5.33 8.88 -4.88
C ARG A 89 -6.43 7.91 -5.32
N GLU A 90 -6.14 7.05 -6.30
CA GLU A 90 -7.10 6.03 -6.75
C GLU A 90 -7.46 5.06 -5.62
N MET A 91 -6.46 4.66 -4.83
CA MET A 91 -6.65 3.74 -3.73
C MET A 91 -7.43 4.34 -2.56
N LEU A 92 -7.19 5.62 -2.25
CA LEU A 92 -7.99 6.37 -1.28
C LEU A 92 -9.45 6.43 -1.69
N TYR A 93 -9.73 6.74 -2.96
CA TYR A 93 -11.08 6.73 -3.49
C TYR A 93 -11.72 5.34 -3.40
N ARG A 94 -10.96 4.29 -3.74
CA ARG A 94 -11.42 2.90 -3.66
C ARG A 94 -11.76 2.45 -2.24
N LEU A 95 -11.05 2.97 -1.24
CA LEU A 95 -11.29 2.71 0.17
C LEU A 95 -12.29 3.67 0.82
N ASP A 96 -12.88 4.58 0.05
CA ASP A 96 -13.72 5.68 0.57
C ASP A 96 -13.04 6.43 1.71
N TYR A 97 -11.73 6.65 1.59
CA TYR A 97 -10.86 7.27 2.60
C TYR A 97 -10.86 6.58 3.98
N ALA A 98 -11.41 5.36 4.11
CA ALA A 98 -11.45 4.58 5.34
C ALA A 98 -10.11 3.86 5.63
N VAL A 99 -9.03 4.65 5.77
CA VAL A 99 -7.65 4.17 6.02
C VAL A 99 -7.28 4.09 7.49
N THR A 100 -8.06 4.70 8.38
CA THR A 100 -7.85 4.56 9.82
C THR A 100 -8.24 3.16 10.28
N ILE A 101 -7.35 2.52 11.04
CA ILE A 101 -7.65 1.30 11.78
C ILE A 101 -8.04 1.71 13.18
N ARG A 102 -9.20 1.26 13.62
CA ARG A 102 -9.70 1.43 14.98
C ARG A 102 -10.07 0.05 15.48
N ASP A 103 -9.99 -0.15 16.78
CA ASP A 103 -10.63 -1.30 17.39
C ASP A 103 -12.13 -1.17 17.14
N GLU A 104 -12.76 -2.24 16.65
CA GLU A 104 -14.21 -2.34 16.72
C GLU A 104 -14.57 -2.49 18.20
N VAL A 105 -14.92 -1.38 18.85
CA VAL A 105 -15.74 -1.48 20.05
C VAL A 105 -17.09 -1.96 19.56
N ALA A 106 -17.32 -3.27 19.62
CA ALA A 106 -18.65 -3.83 19.50
C ALA A 106 -19.50 -3.22 20.64
N LEU A 107 -20.32 -2.23 20.28
CA LEU A 107 -21.38 -1.69 21.13
C LEU A 107 -22.61 -2.61 21.07
#